data_AF-A0A2N3CKY3-F1
#
_entry.id   AF-A0A2N3CKY3-F1
#
_cell.length_a   1.000
_cell.length_b   1.000
_cell.length_c   1.000
_cell.angle_alpha   90.00
_cell.angle_beta   90.00
_cell.angle_gamma   90.00
#
_symmetry.space_group_name_H-M   'P 1'
#
loop_
_entity.id
_entity.type
_entity.pdbx_description
1 polymer ?
#
loop_
_entity_poly.entity_id
_entity_poly.type
_entity_poly.pdbx_seq_one_letter_code
_entity_poly.pdbx_strand_id
1 'polypeptide(L)'
;MRLVEGRTLSTLGVKLEVTPEGRISGRAWGRDVTGTWRWTDGYFCREMTFGEKPVEADCQVVRQEGEALRFIAERGAGQQARLALR
;
A
#
# COMPACT_ATOMS: atom_id res chain seq x y z
N MET A 1 12.00 -3.13 7.66
CA MET A 1 12.71 -2.44 6.57
C MET A 1 11.89 -1.18 6.31
N ARG A 2 12.37 0.02 6.67
CA ARG A 2 11.52 1.20 6.96
C ARG A 2 10.87 1.91 5.75
N LEU A 3 10.79 1.26 4.59
CA LEU A 3 10.40 1.94 3.34
C LEU A 3 8.93 2.39 3.37
N VAL A 4 8.05 1.53 3.87
CA VAL A 4 6.60 1.75 3.92
C VAL A 4 6.09 1.84 5.37
N GLU A 5 6.78 1.20 6.29
CA GLU A 5 6.48 1.16 7.74
C GLU A 5 6.36 2.57 8.34
N GLY A 6 5.23 2.86 8.98
CA GLY A 6 4.98 4.12 9.70
C GLY A 6 4.79 5.34 8.78
N ARG A 7 4.39 5.13 7.53
CA ARG A 7 4.23 6.21 6.53
C ARG A 7 2.77 6.47 6.20
N THR A 8 2.48 7.74 5.93
CA THR A 8 1.25 8.13 5.23
C THR A 8 1.53 8.21 3.74
N LEU A 9 0.71 7.52 2.95
CA LEU A 9 0.79 7.42 1.50
C LEU A 9 -0.44 8.07 0.88
N SER A 10 -0.26 8.82 -0.21
CA SER A 10 -1.39 9.50 -0.85
C SER A 10 -1.28 9.60 -2.35
N THR A 11 -2.41 9.57 -3.03
CA THR A 11 -2.56 9.97 -4.44
C THR A 11 -3.94 10.58 -4.64
N LEU A 12 -4.29 10.97 -5.87
CA LEU A 12 -5.59 11.60 -6.12
C LEU A 12 -6.73 10.69 -5.64
N GLY A 13 -7.54 11.20 -4.72
CA GLY A 13 -8.67 10.46 -4.13
C GLY A 13 -8.29 9.38 -3.13
N VAL A 14 -7.01 9.19 -2.79
CA VAL A 14 -6.54 8.10 -1.90
C VAL A 14 -5.60 8.65 -0.83
N LYS A 15 -5.84 8.27 0.42
CA LYS A 15 -4.93 8.50 1.55
C LYS A 15 -4.93 7.25 2.44
N LEU A 16 -3.75 6.65 2.60
CA LEU A 16 -3.53 5.46 3.41
C LEU A 16 -2.46 5.71 4.46
N GLU A 17 -2.64 5.13 5.63
CA GLU A 17 -1.65 5.04 6.68
C GLU A 17 -1.19 3.59 6.80
N VAL A 18 0.12 3.39 6.84
CA VAL A 18 0.73 2.08 6.96
C VAL A 18 1.46 2.02 8.29
N THR A 19 0.88 1.31 9.26
CA THR A 19 1.41 1.30 10.62
C THR A 19 2.56 0.29 10.76
N PRO A 20 3.52 0.49 11.68
CA PRO A 20 4.60 -0.46 11.93
C PRO A 20 4.13 -1.85 12.35
N GLU A 21 2.94 -1.95 12.94
CA GLU A 21 2.34 -3.19 13.45
C GLU A 21 1.68 -4.05 12.35
N GLY A 22 1.84 -3.67 11.08
CA GLY A 22 1.33 -4.45 9.96
C GLY A 22 -0.11 -4.12 9.57
N ARG A 23 -0.62 -2.93 9.89
CA ARG A 23 -1.97 -2.49 9.49
C ARG A 23 -1.95 -1.45 8.39
N ILE A 24 -2.96 -1.51 7.53
CA ILE A 24 -3.31 -0.46 6.56
C ILE A 24 -4.66 0.11 6.97
N SER A 25 -4.78 1.43 7.04
CA SER A 25 -6.04 2.14 7.24
C SER A 25 -6.10 3.38 6.36
N GLY A 26 -7.28 3.90 6.09
CA GLY A 26 -7.43 5.17 5.39
C GLY A 26 -8.69 5.26 4.56
N ARG A 27 -8.63 6.03 3.48
CA ARG A 27 -9.77 6.28 2.59
C ARG A 27 -9.33 6.33 1.14
N ALA A 28 -10.11 5.72 0.27
CA ALA A 28 -9.97 5.80 -1.18
C ALA A 28 -11.34 6.12 -1.78
N TRP A 29 -11.42 7.09 -2.68
CA TRP A 29 -12.63 7.47 -3.42
C TRP A 29 -13.89 7.58 -2.54
N GLY A 30 -13.74 8.19 -1.35
CA GLY A 30 -14.83 8.39 -0.39
C GLY A 30 -15.20 7.17 0.45
N ARG A 31 -14.56 6.02 0.28
CA ARG A 31 -14.78 4.79 1.05
C ARG A 31 -13.60 4.45 1.93
N ASP A 32 -13.88 3.89 3.10
CA ASP A 32 -12.84 3.48 4.03
C ASP A 32 -12.04 2.29 3.47
N VAL A 33 -10.75 2.29 3.74
CA VAL A 33 -9.82 1.22 3.38
C VAL A 33 -9.24 0.68 4.66
N THR A 34 -9.29 -0.64 4.82
CA THR A 34 -8.65 -1.34 5.93
C THR A 34 -7.88 -2.54 5.39
N GLY A 35 -6.87 -3.00 6.12
CA GLY A 35 -6.11 -4.14 5.69
C GLY A 35 -4.93 -4.44 6.60
N THR A 36 -4.17 -5.43 6.18
CA THR A 36 -2.92 -5.84 6.80
C THR A 36 -1.82 -5.92 5.76
N TRP A 37 -0.59 -5.83 6.24
CA TRP A 37 0.58 -5.96 5.38
C TRP A 37 1.74 -6.61 6.14
N ARG A 38 2.63 -7.24 5.38
CA ARG A 38 3.91 -7.75 5.87
C ARG A 38 4.97 -7.73 4.77
N TRP A 39 6.23 -7.61 5.16
CA TRP A 39 7.34 -7.90 4.26
C TRP A 39 7.59 -9.42 4.24
N THR A 40 7.72 -10.00 3.06
CA THR A 40 8.09 -11.42 2.88
C THR A 40 8.99 -11.53 1.65
N ASP A 41 10.20 -12.08 1.82
CA ASP A 41 11.19 -12.26 0.75
C ASP A 41 11.46 -10.99 -0.09
N GLY A 42 11.45 -9.82 0.54
CA GLY A 42 11.66 -8.52 -0.13
C GLY A 42 10.43 -7.95 -0.84
N TYR A 43 9.25 -8.58 -0.73
CA TYR A 43 7.98 -8.09 -1.27
C TYR A 43 7.06 -7.56 -0.17
N PHE A 44 6.32 -6.50 -0.49
CA PHE A 44 5.26 -5.97 0.34
C PHE A 44 3.96 -6.74 0.07
N CYS A 45 3.67 -7.72 0.92
CA CYS A 45 2.46 -8.54 0.80
C CYS A 45 1.32 -7.91 1.59
N ARG A 46 0.17 -7.69 0.96
CA ARG A 46 -0.95 -6.95 1.53
C ARG A 46 -2.30 -7.60 1.23
N GLU A 47 -3.18 -7.54 2.22
CA GLU A 47 -4.59 -7.92 2.15
C GLU A 47 -5.41 -6.71 2.56
N MET A 48 -6.44 -6.35 1.78
CA MET A 48 -7.20 -5.12 2.03
C MET A 48 -8.67 -5.28 1.71
N THR A 49 -9.48 -4.40 2.30
CA THR A 49 -10.90 -4.23 2.03
C THR A 49 -11.16 -2.77 1.69
N PHE A 50 -11.89 -2.53 0.61
CA PHE A 50 -12.34 -1.23 0.13
C PHE A 50 -13.84 -1.08 0.35
N GLY A 51 -14.22 -0.33 1.39
CA GLY A 51 -15.57 -0.33 1.94
C GLY A 51 -15.94 -1.73 2.43
N GLU A 52 -16.86 -2.39 1.75
CA GLU A 52 -17.29 -3.77 2.04
C GLU A 52 -16.69 -4.80 1.08
N LYS A 53 -15.93 -4.34 0.06
CA LYS A 53 -15.40 -5.22 -0.98
C LYS A 53 -13.98 -5.65 -0.63
N PRO A 54 -13.70 -6.96 -0.52
CA PRO A 54 -12.31 -7.42 -0.39
C PRO A 54 -11.54 -7.10 -1.67
N VAL A 55 -10.28 -6.73 -1.50
CA VAL A 55 -9.31 -6.55 -2.57
C VAL A 55 -8.43 -7.77 -2.58
N GLU A 56 -8.18 -8.32 -3.77
CA GLU A 56 -7.32 -9.50 -3.93
C GLU A 56 -5.95 -9.30 -3.28
N ALA A 57 -5.52 -10.31 -2.51
CA ALA A 57 -4.24 -10.31 -1.82
C ALA A 57 -3.09 -10.30 -2.84
N ASP A 58 -2.06 -9.50 -2.60
CA ASP A 58 -0.96 -9.35 -3.56
C ASP A 58 0.36 -9.08 -2.85
N CYS A 59 1.46 -9.54 -3.45
CA CYS A 59 2.84 -9.29 -3.01
C CYS A 59 3.54 -8.40 -4.03
N GLN A 60 3.88 -7.18 -3.61
CA GLN A 60 4.24 -6.09 -4.50
C GLN A 60 5.71 -5.72 -4.35
N VAL A 61 6.33 -5.29 -5.44
CA VAL A 61 7.62 -4.60 -5.40
C VAL A 61 7.36 -3.14 -5.03
N VAL A 62 8.11 -2.62 -4.05
CA VAL A 62 8.05 -1.21 -3.67
C VAL A 62 9.39 -0.55 -3.96
N ARG A 63 9.37 0.53 -4.72
CA ARG A 63 10.55 1.35 -5.03
C ARG A 63 10.32 2.78 -4.58
N GLN A 64 11.33 3.38 -3.95
CA GLN A 64 11.29 4.79 -3.63
C GLN A 64 11.74 5.63 -4.84
N GLU A 65 10.95 6.65 -5.16
CA GLU A 65 11.16 7.60 -6.24
C GLU A 65 11.06 9.02 -5.69
N GLY A 66 12.17 9.50 -5.10
CA GLY A 66 12.21 10.76 -4.37
C GLY A 66 11.24 10.74 -3.18
N GLU A 67 10.25 11.63 -3.21
CA GLU A 67 9.21 11.76 -2.17
C GLU A 67 7.98 10.87 -2.43
N ALA A 68 8.08 9.89 -3.33
CA ALA A 68 7.00 8.95 -3.61
C ALA A 68 7.50 7.50 -3.51
N LEU A 69 6.55 6.59 -3.34
CA LEU A 69 6.74 5.16 -3.49
C LEU A 69 5.98 4.68 -4.73
N ARG A 70 6.65 3.90 -5.57
CA ARG A 70 6.04 3.13 -6.64
C ARG A 70 5.82 1.71 -6.17
N PHE A 71 4.57 1.27 -6.23
CA PHE A 71 4.14 -0.10 -6.00
C PHE A 71 3.92 -0.78 -7.35
N ILE A 72 4.41 -2.01 -7.50
CA ILE A 72 4.23 -2.82 -8.71
C ILE A 72 3.64 -4.16 -8.27
N ALA A 73 2.42 -4.44 -8.73
CA ALA A 73 1.67 -5.64 -8.40
C ALA A 73 2.33 -6.92 -8.94
N GLU A 74 1.82 -8.08 -8.52
CA GLU A 74 2.20 -9.40 -9.06
C GLU A 74 3.73 -9.61 -9.04
N ARG A 75 4.36 -9.31 -7.91
CA ARG A 75 5.81 -9.41 -7.71
C ARG A 75 6.64 -8.65 -8.74
N GLY A 76 6.10 -7.56 -9.30
CA GLY A 76 6.79 -6.71 -10.26
C GLY A 76 6.35 -6.87 -11.72
N ALA A 77 5.42 -7.79 -12.01
CA ALA A 77 4.92 -8.03 -13.37
C ALA A 77 3.61 -7.31 -13.69
N GLY A 78 2.91 -6.79 -12.67
CA GLY A 78 1.56 -6.26 -12.80
C GLY A 78 1.45 -4.74 -12.87
N GLN A 79 0.26 -4.25 -12.55
CA GLN A 79 -0.08 -2.82 -12.54
C GLN A 79 0.78 -2.03 -11.57
N GLN A 80 0.96 -0.74 -11.88
CA GLN A 80 1.79 0.17 -11.10
C GLN A 80 0.96 1.27 -10.47
N ALA A 81 1.25 1.58 -9.21
CA ALA A 81 0.66 2.71 -8.50
C ALA A 81 1.77 3.57 -7.88
N ARG A 82 1.63 4.90 -8.01
CA ARG A 82 2.53 5.86 -7.37
C ARG A 82 1.79 6.58 -6.25
N LEU A 83 2.36 6.53 -5.05
CA LEU A 83 1.84 7.17 -3.86
C LEU A 83 2.90 8.11 -3.27
N ALA A 84 2.55 9.38 -3.07
CA ALA A 84 3.41 10.36 -2.41
C ALA A 84 3.49 10.09 -0.90
N LEU A 85 4.69 10.25 -0.35
CA LEU A 85 4.92 10.32 1.09
C LEU A 85 4.35 11.63 1.63
N ARG A 86 3.67 11.57 2.78
CA ARG A 86 3.13 12.73 3.49
C ARG A 86 3.66 12.78 4.92
#